data_AF-A0A0M3I6G5-F1
#
_entry.id   AF-A0A0M3I6G5-F1
#
_cell.length_a   1.000
_cell.length_b   1.000
_cell.length_c   1.000
_cell.angle_alpha   90.00
_cell.angle_beta   90.00
_cell.angle_gamma   90.00
#
_symmetry.space_group_name_H-M   'P 1'
#
loop_
_entity.id
_entity.type
_entity.pdbx_description
1 polymer ?
#
loop_
_entity_poly.entity_id
_entity_poly.type
_entity_poly.pdbx_seq_one_letter_code
_entity_poly.pdbx_strand_id
1 'polypeptide(L)'
;MTEGEVKQVGTVFDDRELRKARDGVNGRFLTDEGSETGFYYTCRKGLFSIWRFGAVGRIADCFLGEHATVAGACYMPFKDGSDGIVIAVNDDSGDQTTAFLAYYSVDKARVVKKIKIRREITCVATVLDNRKRKELDELHANLRSSPHLVAVGTEGACCYLVHFGIDSPDECDPILTHAPFATDICNTLSVTAVVYVEVCKLLVAGLSCGAFVTVSLSDAHSDIYYFSKGSVFSIAYQEANDDPHPVLYLWFAHSATTPGTSGSSRRHSAHILLVRVEFLVDDQPGILTRPFIQQPYLAWSPEGCCRWVSFRTICQKESFERSNSNGNLFEIRSPIGEGCSRNGSGVDSSLLIMTWINDTTACAEGALFDLNAFYYKRLVPKVLFDSTIAHQSAFISRFTLTSSKQLQLGLPLDIMANARSVSRFESALNDANDVLFYPSSLSLSLNVITSTHTFGISIHSIQEEALNFAESNIDRAMNGKRNTASEWVTAVGLASSNSTIASRSESLDGLKCLECGGIVGGIGVNKPLSRKSIEEMGGRDIKCNGESEISEATLG
;
A
#
# COMPACT_ATOMS: atom_id res chain seq x y z
N MET A 1 20.13 4.33 21.42
CA MET A 1 20.35 3.00 20.83
C MET A 1 21.07 2.17 21.87
N THR A 2 20.40 1.16 22.41
CA THR A 2 21.07 0.09 23.16
C THR A 2 22.06 -0.58 22.22
N GLU A 3 23.33 -0.68 22.62
CA GLU A 3 24.37 -1.37 21.83
C GLU A 3 23.92 -2.82 21.57
N GLY A 4 23.68 -3.19 20.30
CA GLY A 4 23.52 -4.59 19.88
C GLY A 4 22.26 -4.97 19.09
N GLU A 5 21.38 -4.02 18.73
CA GLU A 5 20.17 -4.32 17.95
C GLU A 5 20.43 -4.09 16.44
N VAL A 6 20.39 -5.15 15.64
CA VAL A 6 20.43 -5.08 14.17
C VAL A 6 19.01 -4.83 13.66
N LYS A 7 18.85 -3.82 12.81
CA LYS A 7 17.57 -3.41 12.20
C LYS A 7 17.83 -3.05 10.75
N GLN A 8 16.81 -3.19 9.91
CA GLN A 8 16.86 -2.61 8.57
C GLN A 8 16.87 -1.08 8.69
N VAL A 9 17.99 -0.46 8.29
CA VAL A 9 18.19 0.98 8.35
C VAL A 9 18.52 1.50 6.96
N GLY A 10 17.81 2.53 6.53
CA GLY A 10 18.03 3.14 5.24
C GLY A 10 19.34 3.88 5.15
N THR A 11 20.04 3.65 4.04
CA THR A 11 21.25 4.39 3.66
C THR A 11 20.92 5.36 2.55
N VAL A 12 21.15 6.66 2.80
CA VAL A 12 20.89 7.73 1.82
C VAL A 12 21.93 7.70 0.70
N PHE A 13 21.47 7.88 -0.54
CA PHE A 13 22.29 8.02 -1.74
C PHE A 13 21.66 9.03 -2.71
N ASP A 14 22.40 9.45 -3.75
CA ASP A 14 21.94 10.37 -4.80
C ASP A 14 21.25 11.66 -4.30
N ASP A 15 21.79 12.24 -3.22
CA ASP A 15 21.26 13.48 -2.65
C ASP A 15 21.45 14.68 -3.59
N ARG A 16 20.37 15.44 -3.78
CA ARG A 16 20.30 16.61 -4.65
C ARG A 16 19.47 17.70 -4.00
N GLU A 17 20.12 18.84 -3.79
CA GLU A 17 19.46 20.05 -3.30
C GLU A 17 18.56 20.67 -4.38
N LEU A 18 17.30 20.90 -4.00
CA LEU A 18 16.33 21.66 -4.78
C LEU A 18 16.61 23.15 -4.55
N ARG A 19 17.26 23.78 -5.54
CA ARG A 19 17.57 25.22 -5.53
C ARG A 19 16.26 26.01 -5.29
N LYS A 20 16.08 26.50 -4.06
CA LYS A 20 14.94 27.27 -3.48
C LYS A 20 14.03 26.47 -2.53
N ALA A 21 14.60 26.04 -1.40
CA ALA A 21 13.87 25.70 -0.19
C ALA A 21 12.82 26.76 0.18
N ARG A 22 11.58 26.35 0.47
CA ARG A 22 10.49 27.26 0.88
C ARG A 22 9.60 26.59 1.92
N ASP A 23 9.33 27.27 3.02
CA ASP A 23 8.37 26.81 4.02
C ASP A 23 6.95 26.73 3.45
N GLY A 24 6.18 25.74 3.89
CA GLY A 24 4.79 25.52 3.48
C GLY A 24 4.64 24.90 2.07
N VAL A 25 5.64 24.15 1.62
CA VAL A 25 5.58 23.37 0.37
C VAL A 25 4.92 22.02 0.65
N ASN A 26 3.97 21.65 -0.19
CA ASN A 26 3.45 20.28 -0.30
C ASN A 26 3.97 19.65 -1.59
N GLY A 27 4.02 18.32 -1.66
CA GLY A 27 4.45 17.63 -2.87
C GLY A 27 4.17 16.15 -2.81
N ARG A 28 3.98 15.53 -3.97
CA ARG A 28 3.73 14.10 -4.13
C ARG A 28 4.30 13.57 -5.43
N PHE A 29 4.65 12.29 -5.44
CA PHE A 29 4.96 11.56 -6.66
C PHE A 29 3.69 11.34 -7.48
N LEU A 30 3.85 11.47 -8.80
CA LEU A 30 2.81 11.18 -9.77
C LEU A 30 2.97 9.74 -10.25
N THR A 31 1.88 8.98 -10.21
CA THR A 31 1.86 7.56 -10.57
C THR A 31 0.95 7.30 -11.75
N ASP A 32 1.34 6.35 -12.59
CA ASP A 32 0.55 5.84 -13.71
C ASP A 32 0.16 4.40 -13.36
N GLU A 33 -1.11 4.18 -13.02
CA GLU A 33 -1.61 2.86 -12.57
C GLU A 33 -0.79 2.27 -11.41
N GLY A 34 -0.43 3.11 -10.46
CA GLY A 34 0.43 2.73 -9.32
C GLY A 34 1.91 2.60 -9.66
N SER A 35 2.30 2.61 -10.94
CA SER A 35 3.70 2.58 -11.37
C SER A 35 4.35 3.97 -11.30
N GLU A 36 5.68 3.99 -11.13
CA GLU A 36 6.47 5.22 -11.12
C GLU A 36 6.52 5.85 -12.52
N THR A 37 6.16 7.14 -12.59
CA THR A 37 6.33 7.95 -13.81
C THR A 37 7.68 8.68 -13.85
N GLY A 38 8.36 8.76 -12.70
CA GLY A 38 9.53 9.60 -12.48
C GLY A 38 9.19 11.08 -12.29
N PHE A 39 7.92 11.47 -12.41
CA PHE A 39 7.47 12.83 -12.13
C PHE A 39 7.01 12.98 -10.68
N TYR A 40 7.27 14.15 -10.13
CA TYR A 40 6.64 14.61 -8.90
C TYR A 40 6.31 16.08 -9.03
N TYR A 41 5.40 16.56 -8.20
CA TYR A 41 5.09 17.98 -8.12
C TYR A 41 5.41 18.52 -6.74
N THR A 42 5.69 19.82 -6.71
CA THR A 42 5.69 20.62 -5.48
C THR A 42 4.75 21.79 -5.68
N CYS A 43 3.92 22.10 -4.70
CA CYS A 43 3.07 23.27 -4.71
C CYS A 43 3.30 24.14 -3.48
N ARG A 44 3.21 25.45 -3.68
CA ARG A 44 3.23 26.45 -2.62
C ARG A 44 2.32 27.60 -3.02
N LYS A 45 1.21 27.78 -2.30
CA LYS A 45 0.12 28.67 -2.73
C LYS A 45 -0.28 28.26 -4.17
N GLY A 46 -0.53 29.20 -5.06
CA GLY A 46 -0.89 28.87 -6.44
C GLY A 46 0.27 28.58 -7.39
N LEU A 47 1.51 28.48 -6.92
CA LEU A 47 2.61 28.00 -7.76
C LEU A 47 2.67 26.47 -7.72
N PHE A 48 2.42 25.85 -8.87
CA PHE A 48 2.57 24.41 -9.09
C PHE A 48 3.82 24.16 -9.95
N SER A 49 4.80 23.44 -9.41
CA SER A 49 6.06 23.12 -10.11
C SER A 49 6.14 21.62 -10.38
N ILE A 50 6.47 21.27 -11.62
CA ILE A 50 6.64 19.89 -12.09
C ILE A 50 8.13 19.58 -12.17
N TRP A 51 8.50 18.42 -11.65
CA TRP A 51 9.88 17.97 -11.55
C TRP A 51 10.02 16.53 -12.06
N ARG A 52 11.24 16.18 -12.45
CA ARG A 52 11.64 14.78 -12.72
C ARG A 52 12.59 14.36 -11.62
N PHE A 53 12.35 13.21 -11.02
CA PHE A 53 13.22 12.66 -9.99
C PHE A 53 14.63 12.44 -10.56
N GLY A 54 15.66 12.80 -9.80
CA GLY A 54 17.04 12.79 -10.29
C GLY A 54 17.38 13.89 -11.31
N ALA A 55 16.53 14.89 -11.53
CA ALA A 55 16.89 16.10 -12.28
C ALA A 55 17.17 17.27 -11.32
N VAL A 56 18.11 18.15 -11.68
CA VAL A 56 18.46 19.35 -10.87
C VAL A 56 17.47 20.50 -11.11
N GLY A 57 16.79 20.48 -12.27
CA GLY A 57 15.91 21.56 -12.71
C GLY A 57 14.43 21.18 -12.69
N ARG A 58 13.59 22.20 -12.52
CA ARG A 58 12.15 22.12 -12.79
C ARG A 58 11.93 21.93 -14.27
N ILE A 59 10.96 21.08 -14.61
CA ILE A 59 10.53 20.88 -16.00
C ILE A 59 9.63 22.04 -16.40
N ALA A 60 8.68 22.37 -15.53
CA ALA A 60 7.69 23.40 -15.78
C ALA A 60 7.17 24.02 -14.49
N ASP A 61 6.72 25.27 -14.59
CA ASP A 61 6.02 26.01 -13.56
C ASP A 61 4.65 26.45 -14.12
N CYS A 62 3.60 26.26 -13.33
CA CYS A 62 2.25 26.73 -13.62
C CYS A 62 1.78 27.60 -12.45
N PHE A 63 1.52 28.89 -12.72
CA PHE A 63 0.93 29.80 -11.74
C PHE A 63 -0.59 29.82 -11.91
N LEU A 64 -1.29 29.42 -10.86
CA LEU A 64 -2.75 29.21 -10.85
C LEU A 64 -3.52 30.39 -10.25
N GLY A 65 -2.82 31.31 -9.56
CA GLY A 65 -3.41 32.45 -8.86
C GLY A 65 -2.70 32.71 -7.53
N GLU A 66 -2.86 33.89 -6.95
CA GLU A 66 -2.24 34.19 -5.64
C GLU A 66 -2.95 33.48 -4.48
N HIS A 67 -4.28 33.36 -4.58
CA HIS A 67 -5.18 32.74 -3.60
C HIS A 67 -5.49 31.27 -3.92
N ALA A 68 -4.93 30.74 -5.01
CA ALA A 68 -5.10 29.36 -5.38
C ALA A 68 -4.35 28.43 -4.41
N THR A 69 -5.01 27.35 -4.03
CA THR A 69 -4.44 26.21 -3.30
C THR A 69 -4.61 24.95 -4.13
N VAL A 70 -3.59 24.10 -4.14
CA VAL A 70 -3.61 22.84 -4.90
C VAL A 70 -4.01 21.71 -3.95
N ALA A 71 -5.21 21.15 -4.15
CA ALA A 71 -5.72 20.04 -3.36
C ALA A 71 -5.02 18.71 -3.71
N GLY A 72 -4.61 18.55 -4.96
CA GLY A 72 -3.91 17.35 -5.44
C GLY A 72 -3.64 17.41 -6.94
N ALA A 73 -2.88 16.44 -7.43
CA ALA A 73 -2.70 16.23 -8.86
C ALA A 73 -2.54 14.74 -9.17
N CYS A 74 -2.97 14.34 -10.36
CA CYS A 74 -2.79 12.97 -10.87
C CYS A 74 -2.23 13.00 -12.30
N TYR A 75 -1.46 11.98 -12.64
CA TYR A 75 -0.94 11.80 -14.00
C TYR A 75 -2.05 11.22 -14.87
N MET A 76 -2.23 11.79 -16.06
CA MET A 76 -3.19 11.33 -17.04
C MET A 76 -2.62 11.67 -18.42
N PRO A 77 -2.00 10.71 -19.12
CA PRO A 77 -1.38 10.98 -20.41
C PRO A 77 -2.42 11.27 -21.50
N PHE A 78 -1.98 11.98 -22.53
CA PHE A 78 -2.76 12.19 -23.75
C PHE A 78 -2.75 10.93 -24.60
N LYS A 79 -3.63 10.91 -25.62
CA LYS A 79 -3.82 9.75 -26.50
C LYS A 79 -2.56 9.42 -27.31
N ASP A 80 -1.77 10.43 -27.64
CA ASP A 80 -0.48 10.28 -28.35
C ASP A 80 0.66 9.79 -27.44
N GLY A 81 0.40 9.59 -26.14
CA GLY A 81 1.38 9.20 -25.14
C GLY A 81 2.17 10.35 -24.54
N SER A 82 1.90 11.61 -24.93
CA SER A 82 2.51 12.77 -24.29
C SER A 82 2.03 12.95 -22.84
N ASP A 83 2.91 13.56 -22.04
CA ASP A 83 2.71 13.71 -20.60
C ASP A 83 1.62 14.76 -20.28
N GLY A 84 0.59 14.29 -19.58
CA GLY A 84 -0.52 15.10 -19.10
C GLY A 84 -0.69 15.00 -17.59
N ILE A 85 -1.03 16.12 -16.95
CA ILE A 85 -1.22 16.19 -15.50
C ILE A 85 -2.53 16.93 -15.22
N VAL A 86 -3.41 16.31 -14.43
CA VAL A 86 -4.62 16.96 -13.94
C VAL A 86 -4.33 17.55 -12.58
N ILE A 87 -4.58 18.85 -12.42
CA ILE A 87 -4.33 19.61 -11.20
C ILE A 87 -5.67 20.03 -10.62
N ALA A 88 -5.93 19.68 -9.36
CA ALA A 88 -7.10 20.12 -8.61
C ALA A 88 -6.79 21.39 -7.82
N VAL A 89 -7.61 22.43 -8.02
CA VAL A 89 -7.34 23.79 -7.53
C VAL A 89 -8.57 24.35 -6.83
N ASN A 90 -8.37 24.94 -5.65
CA ASN A 90 -9.37 25.75 -4.95
C ASN A 90 -8.85 27.20 -4.90
N ASP A 91 -9.57 28.15 -5.47
CA ASP A 91 -9.18 29.56 -5.51
C ASP A 91 -10.08 30.42 -4.62
N ASP A 92 -9.48 30.98 -3.57
CA ASP A 92 -10.17 31.78 -2.54
C ASP A 92 -10.12 33.30 -2.83
N SER A 93 -9.97 33.70 -4.09
CA SER A 93 -9.81 35.11 -4.48
C SER A 93 -11.07 35.99 -4.33
N GLY A 94 -12.21 35.44 -3.89
CA GLY A 94 -13.50 36.14 -3.80
C GLY A 94 -14.36 35.65 -2.64
N ASP A 95 -15.63 36.09 -2.60
CA ASP A 95 -16.57 35.75 -1.50
C ASP A 95 -16.90 34.24 -1.41
N GLN A 96 -16.68 33.51 -2.50
CA GLN A 96 -16.85 32.05 -2.57
C GLN A 96 -15.63 31.41 -3.23
N THR A 97 -15.14 30.33 -2.64
CA THR A 97 -14.08 29.49 -3.20
C THR A 97 -14.48 28.97 -4.58
N THR A 98 -13.68 29.29 -5.60
CA THR A 98 -13.86 28.75 -6.94
C THR A 98 -12.99 27.51 -7.12
N ALA A 99 -13.62 26.34 -7.09
CA ALA A 99 -12.93 25.08 -7.31
C ALA A 99 -12.92 24.69 -8.80
N PHE A 100 -11.77 24.25 -9.31
CA PHE A 100 -11.65 23.78 -10.68
C PHE A 100 -10.53 22.74 -10.86
N LEU A 101 -10.66 21.92 -11.89
CA LEU A 101 -9.57 21.11 -12.42
C LEU A 101 -8.90 21.84 -13.58
N ALA A 102 -7.58 21.70 -13.70
CA ALA A 102 -6.80 22.14 -14.85
C ALA A 102 -6.04 20.95 -15.44
N TYR A 103 -6.25 20.68 -16.74
CA TYR A 103 -5.46 19.69 -17.46
C TYR A 103 -4.24 20.37 -18.09
N TYR A 104 -3.05 19.97 -17.67
CA TYR A 104 -1.78 20.57 -18.06
C TYR A 104 -1.01 19.64 -18.99
N SER A 105 -0.56 20.17 -20.13
CA SER A 105 0.37 19.47 -21.02
C SER A 105 1.80 19.85 -20.66
N VAL A 106 2.61 18.85 -20.30
CA VAL A 106 4.02 19.05 -19.96
C VAL A 106 4.80 19.50 -21.20
N ASP A 107 4.60 18.85 -22.33
CA ASP A 107 5.29 19.15 -23.59
C ASP A 107 5.00 20.56 -24.12
N LYS A 108 3.74 21.01 -23.98
CA LYS A 108 3.33 22.36 -24.40
C LYS A 108 3.51 23.41 -23.30
N ALA A 109 3.92 22.99 -22.11
CA ALA A 109 4.09 23.80 -20.91
C ALA A 109 2.89 24.74 -20.61
N ARG A 110 1.66 24.26 -20.79
CA ARG A 110 0.44 25.07 -20.62
C ARG A 110 -0.76 24.25 -20.14
N VAL A 111 -1.72 24.93 -19.53
CA VAL A 111 -3.06 24.38 -19.27
C VAL A 111 -3.83 24.35 -20.59
N VAL A 112 -4.32 23.16 -20.98
CA VAL A 112 -5.10 22.96 -22.21
C VAL A 112 -6.60 23.08 -21.98
N LYS A 113 -7.09 22.77 -20.77
CA LYS A 113 -8.51 22.91 -20.40
C LYS A 113 -8.74 23.05 -18.91
N LYS A 114 -9.86 23.69 -18.55
CA LYS A 114 -10.34 23.83 -17.16
C LYS A 114 -11.79 23.36 -17.01
N ILE A 115 -12.10 22.74 -15.88
CA ILE A 115 -13.47 22.33 -15.50
C ILE A 115 -13.78 22.85 -14.10
N LYS A 116 -14.85 23.62 -13.94
CA LYS A 116 -15.38 24.09 -12.66
C LYS A 116 -16.03 22.94 -11.90
N ILE A 117 -15.65 22.81 -10.64
CA ILE A 117 -16.28 21.94 -9.65
C ILE A 117 -17.10 22.82 -8.70
N ARG A 118 -18.28 22.33 -8.30
CA ARG A 118 -19.23 23.15 -7.51
C ARG A 118 -18.80 23.34 -6.06
N ARG A 119 -18.02 22.41 -5.53
CA ARG A 119 -17.57 22.36 -4.13
C ARG A 119 -16.05 22.33 -4.07
N GLU A 120 -15.50 22.71 -2.93
CA GLU A 120 -14.06 22.64 -2.67
C GLU A 120 -13.54 21.22 -2.89
N ILE A 121 -12.50 21.10 -3.71
CA ILE A 121 -11.89 19.82 -4.05
C ILE A 121 -10.93 19.42 -2.93
N THR A 122 -11.00 18.16 -2.53
CA THR A 122 -10.18 17.61 -1.45
C THR A 122 -9.20 16.54 -1.94
N CYS A 123 -9.52 15.84 -3.04
CA CYS A 123 -8.62 14.88 -3.68
C CYS A 123 -9.01 14.63 -5.14
N VAL A 124 -8.08 14.08 -5.92
CA VAL A 124 -8.28 13.74 -7.34
C VAL A 124 -7.53 12.45 -7.67
N ALA A 125 -8.13 11.62 -8.53
CA ALA A 125 -7.52 10.39 -9.04
C ALA A 125 -7.89 10.16 -10.50
N THR A 126 -6.94 9.68 -11.30
CA THR A 126 -7.21 9.19 -12.66
C THR A 126 -7.93 7.85 -12.55
N VAL A 127 -9.07 7.72 -13.23
CA VAL A 127 -9.83 6.47 -13.32
C VAL A 127 -9.47 5.77 -14.62
N LEU A 128 -9.56 6.50 -15.73
CA LEU A 128 -9.22 5.99 -17.05
C LEU A 128 -8.48 7.07 -17.84
N ASP A 129 -7.37 6.70 -18.46
CA ASP A 129 -6.62 7.61 -19.32
C ASP A 129 -7.05 7.53 -20.80
N ASN A 130 -6.45 8.37 -21.63
CA ASN A 130 -6.75 8.44 -23.06
C ASN A 130 -6.22 7.25 -23.89
N ARG A 131 -5.34 6.42 -23.32
CA ARG A 131 -4.75 5.25 -23.99
C ARG A 131 -5.67 4.03 -23.87
N LYS A 132 -6.51 3.99 -22.84
CA LYS A 132 -7.38 2.85 -22.47
C LYS A 132 -8.80 2.90 -23.01
N ARG A 133 -9.00 3.50 -24.20
CA ARG A 133 -10.34 3.68 -24.78
C ARG A 133 -11.16 2.39 -24.93
N LYS A 134 -10.50 1.24 -25.12
CA LYS A 134 -11.20 -0.07 -25.22
C LYS A 134 -11.84 -0.49 -23.90
N GLU A 135 -11.28 -0.10 -22.77
CA GLU A 135 -11.81 -0.44 -21.45
C GLU A 135 -13.09 0.35 -21.11
N LEU A 136 -13.37 1.45 -21.81
CA LEU A 136 -14.65 2.16 -21.69
C LEU A 136 -15.83 1.25 -22.02
N ASP A 137 -15.67 0.31 -22.95
CA ASP A 137 -16.74 -0.58 -23.36
C ASP A 137 -17.18 -1.52 -22.22
N GLU A 138 -16.30 -1.76 -21.25
CA GLU A 138 -16.56 -2.54 -20.04
C GLU A 138 -17.27 -1.72 -18.95
N LEU A 139 -17.31 -0.39 -19.08
CA LEU A 139 -18.00 0.50 -18.15
C LEU A 139 -19.49 0.64 -18.51
N HIS A 140 -20.24 1.18 -17.56
CA HIS A 140 -21.65 1.51 -17.70
C HIS A 140 -21.87 2.41 -18.93
N ALA A 141 -22.97 2.20 -19.65
CA ALA A 141 -23.25 2.83 -20.95
C ALA A 141 -23.13 4.37 -20.93
N ASN A 142 -23.50 5.00 -19.83
CA ASN A 142 -23.43 6.47 -19.65
C ASN A 142 -21.99 7.02 -19.63
N LEU A 143 -20.98 6.19 -19.39
CA LEU A 143 -19.58 6.60 -19.32
C LEU A 143 -18.84 6.41 -20.65
N ARG A 144 -19.37 5.61 -21.57
CA ARG A 144 -18.71 5.19 -22.82
C ARG A 144 -18.39 6.32 -23.80
N SER A 145 -19.10 7.44 -23.70
CA SER A 145 -18.84 8.63 -24.51
C SER A 145 -17.68 9.49 -24.00
N SER A 146 -17.16 9.20 -22.81
CA SER A 146 -16.08 9.98 -22.18
C SER A 146 -14.72 9.45 -22.63
N PRO A 147 -13.82 10.26 -23.22
CA PRO A 147 -12.54 9.75 -23.73
C PRO A 147 -11.57 9.28 -22.65
N HIS A 148 -11.69 9.87 -21.46
CA HIS A 148 -10.94 9.57 -20.25
C HIS A 148 -11.83 9.93 -19.05
N LEU A 149 -11.49 9.47 -17.86
CA LEU A 149 -12.27 9.71 -16.64
C LEU A 149 -11.36 10.07 -15.48
N VAL A 150 -11.77 11.11 -14.75
CA VAL A 150 -11.12 11.57 -13.52
C VAL A 150 -12.14 11.58 -12.41
N ALA A 151 -11.79 10.98 -11.27
CA ALA A 151 -12.58 11.05 -10.06
C ALA A 151 -12.12 12.23 -9.19
N VAL A 152 -13.08 13.00 -8.68
CA VAL A 152 -12.82 14.20 -7.88
C VAL A 152 -13.59 14.10 -6.58
N GLY A 153 -12.88 13.95 -5.47
CA GLY A 153 -13.48 14.05 -4.14
C GLY A 153 -13.59 15.50 -3.70
N THR A 154 -14.70 15.86 -3.06
CA THR A 154 -14.93 17.21 -2.54
C THR A 154 -15.35 17.19 -1.08
N GLU A 155 -15.43 18.39 -0.49
CA GLU A 155 -16.29 18.62 0.66
C GLU A 155 -17.76 18.28 0.35
N GLY A 156 -18.53 17.91 1.36
CA GLY A 156 -19.89 17.39 1.21
C GLY A 156 -19.98 15.91 0.86
N ALA A 157 -18.90 15.15 1.04
CA ALA A 157 -18.77 13.75 0.66
C ALA A 157 -19.24 13.47 -0.77
N CYS A 158 -19.02 14.42 -1.69
CA CYS A 158 -19.35 14.23 -3.10
C CYS A 158 -18.13 13.68 -3.85
N CYS A 159 -18.38 12.77 -4.77
CA CYS A 159 -17.38 12.31 -5.73
C CYS A 159 -17.91 12.54 -7.15
N TYR A 160 -17.19 13.34 -7.94
CA TYR A 160 -17.52 13.65 -9.32
C TYR A 160 -16.72 12.72 -10.24
N LEU A 161 -17.36 12.23 -11.31
CA LEU A 161 -16.67 11.66 -12.46
C LEU A 161 -16.73 12.66 -13.60
N VAL A 162 -15.57 13.08 -14.08
CA VAL A 162 -15.45 14.14 -15.08
C VAL A 162 -14.50 13.73 -16.21
N HIS A 163 -14.68 14.36 -17.36
CA HIS A 163 -13.77 14.26 -18.50
C HIS A 163 -13.54 15.64 -19.11
N PHE A 164 -12.35 15.87 -19.66
CA PHE A 164 -12.00 17.10 -20.35
C PHE A 164 -12.51 17.10 -21.80
N GLY A 165 -12.79 15.94 -22.40
CA GLY A 165 -13.24 15.89 -23.80
C GLY A 165 -12.18 16.41 -24.78
N ILE A 166 -10.91 16.28 -24.40
CA ILE A 166 -9.72 16.61 -25.20
C ILE A 166 -8.81 15.39 -25.15
N ASP A 167 -8.36 14.96 -26.33
CA ASP A 167 -7.50 13.76 -26.48
C ASP A 167 -6.05 14.13 -26.83
N SER A 168 -5.82 15.34 -27.33
CA SER A 168 -4.52 15.82 -27.83
C SER A 168 -4.07 17.11 -27.11
N PRO A 169 -2.75 17.28 -26.87
CA PRO A 169 -2.22 18.51 -26.27
C PRO A 169 -2.34 19.76 -27.19
N ASP A 170 -2.61 19.57 -28.48
CA ASP A 170 -2.80 20.67 -29.44
C ASP A 170 -4.22 21.27 -29.39
N GLU A 171 -5.20 20.48 -28.95
CA GLU A 171 -6.54 20.95 -28.65
C GLU A 171 -6.48 21.83 -27.39
N CYS A 172 -6.99 23.06 -27.48
CA CYS A 172 -6.97 24.01 -26.37
C CYS A 172 -8.35 24.65 -26.26
N ASP A 173 -8.99 24.41 -25.12
CA ASP A 173 -10.25 25.04 -24.74
C ASP A 173 -10.11 25.50 -23.29
N PRO A 174 -9.56 26.69 -23.05
CA PRO A 174 -9.35 27.19 -21.69
C PRO A 174 -10.66 27.63 -21.02
N ILE A 175 -11.79 27.59 -21.73
CA ILE A 175 -13.09 28.00 -21.19
C ILE A 175 -13.46 27.06 -20.06
N LEU A 176 -13.83 27.66 -18.94
CA LEU A 176 -14.23 26.94 -17.76
C LEU A 176 -15.61 26.30 -17.99
N THR A 177 -15.63 24.97 -18.07
CA THR A 177 -16.86 24.18 -18.26
C THR A 177 -17.36 23.60 -16.94
N HIS A 178 -18.65 23.27 -16.82
CA HIS A 178 -19.18 22.66 -15.59
C HIS A 178 -19.02 21.13 -15.60
N ALA A 179 -18.76 20.53 -14.43
CA ALA A 179 -18.74 19.08 -14.29
C ALA A 179 -20.10 18.46 -14.69
N PRO A 180 -20.09 17.39 -15.51
CA PRO A 180 -21.32 16.81 -16.07
C PRO A 180 -22.13 15.97 -15.08
N PHE A 181 -21.50 15.40 -14.03
CA PHE A 181 -22.16 14.49 -13.09
C PHE A 181 -21.74 14.76 -11.64
N ALA A 182 -22.70 14.72 -10.71
CA ALA A 182 -22.46 14.85 -9.28
C ALA A 182 -23.49 14.04 -8.49
N THR A 183 -23.06 13.39 -7.40
CA THR A 183 -23.95 12.80 -6.40
C THR A 183 -23.61 13.40 -5.04
N ASP A 184 -24.61 13.98 -4.37
CA ASP A 184 -24.46 14.59 -3.04
C ASP A 184 -24.81 13.54 -1.97
N ILE A 185 -23.82 13.12 -1.17
CA ILE A 185 -24.03 12.11 -0.11
C ILE A 185 -24.28 12.78 1.24
N CYS A 186 -23.45 13.75 1.66
CA CYS A 186 -23.58 14.36 2.99
C CYS A 186 -22.83 15.69 3.16
N ASN A 187 -23.53 16.77 3.50
CA ASN A 187 -22.95 18.12 3.59
C ASN A 187 -21.86 18.33 4.68
N THR A 188 -21.68 17.40 5.64
CA THR A 188 -20.77 17.59 6.78
C THR A 188 -19.47 16.79 6.68
N LEU A 189 -19.37 15.91 5.71
CA LEU A 189 -18.21 15.03 5.51
C LEU A 189 -17.41 15.49 4.30
N SER A 190 -16.17 15.02 4.17
CA SER A 190 -15.35 15.24 2.99
C SER A 190 -14.80 13.91 2.49
N VAL A 191 -14.62 13.81 1.18
CA VAL A 191 -13.89 12.69 0.58
C VAL A 191 -12.40 12.96 0.77
N THR A 192 -11.69 12.08 1.46
CA THR A 192 -10.28 12.31 1.84
C THR A 192 -9.30 11.46 1.03
N ALA A 193 -9.78 10.37 0.43
CA ALA A 193 -9.01 9.52 -0.47
C ALA A 193 -9.93 8.96 -1.56
N VAL A 194 -9.39 8.80 -2.77
CA VAL A 194 -10.07 8.12 -3.86
C VAL A 194 -9.06 7.20 -4.55
N VAL A 195 -9.46 5.97 -4.83
CA VAL A 195 -8.69 5.02 -5.64
C VAL A 195 -9.61 4.33 -6.63
N TYR A 196 -9.10 4.05 -7.82
CA TYR A 196 -9.75 3.21 -8.80
C TYR A 196 -9.02 1.88 -8.88
N VAL A 197 -9.78 0.79 -8.77
CA VAL A 197 -9.28 -0.59 -8.86
C VAL A 197 -9.69 -1.13 -10.22
N GLU A 198 -8.75 -1.10 -11.15
CA GLU A 198 -8.99 -1.36 -12.57
C GLU A 198 -9.48 -2.78 -12.86
N VAL A 199 -8.93 -3.78 -12.16
CA VAL A 199 -9.24 -5.20 -12.40
C VAL A 199 -10.72 -5.54 -12.19
N CYS A 200 -11.41 -4.79 -11.33
CA CYS A 200 -12.84 -4.96 -11.03
C CYS A 200 -13.67 -3.70 -11.28
N LYS A 201 -13.10 -2.72 -12.00
CA LYS A 201 -13.72 -1.43 -12.34
C LYS A 201 -14.39 -0.75 -11.13
N LEU A 202 -13.79 -0.88 -9.95
CA LEU A 202 -14.34 -0.41 -8.69
C LEU A 202 -13.71 0.93 -8.29
N LEU A 203 -14.54 1.95 -8.14
CA LEU A 203 -14.14 3.21 -7.53
C LEU A 203 -14.36 3.14 -6.02
N VAL A 204 -13.35 3.48 -5.22
CA VAL A 204 -13.44 3.51 -3.76
C VAL A 204 -13.11 4.91 -3.27
N ALA A 205 -14.03 5.50 -2.50
CA ALA A 205 -13.93 6.84 -1.92
C ALA A 205 -13.92 6.75 -0.39
N GLY A 206 -12.80 7.09 0.23
CA GLY A 206 -12.64 7.17 1.68
C GLY A 206 -13.11 8.52 2.22
N LEU A 207 -13.74 8.52 3.39
CA LEU A 207 -14.35 9.69 4.01
C LEU A 207 -13.61 10.14 5.28
N SER A 208 -13.76 11.42 5.62
CA SER A 208 -13.16 12.04 6.80
C SER A 208 -13.60 11.43 8.14
N CYS A 209 -14.73 10.73 8.18
CA CYS A 209 -15.21 10.03 9.37
C CYS A 209 -14.63 8.60 9.55
N GLY A 210 -13.95 8.06 8.54
CA GLY A 210 -13.45 6.68 8.51
C GLY A 210 -14.35 5.67 7.80
N ALA A 211 -15.50 6.12 7.28
CA ALA A 211 -16.28 5.33 6.33
C ALA A 211 -15.63 5.35 4.94
N PHE A 212 -16.04 4.42 4.08
CA PHE A 212 -15.74 4.47 2.66
C PHE A 212 -16.95 4.03 1.84
N VAL A 213 -17.02 4.54 0.62
CA VAL A 213 -18.05 4.24 -0.37
C VAL A 213 -17.38 3.50 -1.52
N THR A 214 -18.00 2.44 -1.99
CA THR A 214 -17.57 1.74 -3.21
C THR A 214 -18.62 1.94 -4.29
N VAL A 215 -18.18 2.18 -5.52
CA VAL A 215 -19.05 2.32 -6.68
C VAL A 215 -18.48 1.47 -7.81
N SER A 216 -19.21 0.44 -8.22
CA SER A 216 -18.89 -0.34 -9.41
C SER A 216 -19.22 0.49 -10.64
N LEU A 217 -18.22 0.79 -11.47
CA LEU A 217 -18.42 1.60 -12.67
C LEU A 217 -19.04 0.80 -13.83
N SER A 218 -19.16 -0.52 -13.69
CA SER A 218 -19.75 -1.41 -14.70
C SER A 218 -21.28 -1.42 -14.62
N ASP A 219 -21.84 -1.48 -13.42
CA ASP A 219 -23.29 -1.59 -13.16
C ASP A 219 -23.87 -0.44 -12.33
N ALA A 220 -23.03 0.55 -11.96
CA ALA A 220 -23.39 1.70 -11.14
C ALA A 220 -23.91 1.34 -9.73
N HIS A 221 -23.63 0.13 -9.24
CA HIS A 221 -23.97 -0.25 -7.88
C HIS A 221 -23.04 0.43 -6.87
N SER A 222 -23.60 0.88 -5.74
CA SER A 222 -22.83 1.55 -4.70
C SER A 222 -23.17 1.07 -3.30
N ASP A 223 -22.15 0.89 -2.48
CA ASP A 223 -22.26 0.46 -1.08
C ASP A 223 -21.44 1.37 -0.16
N ILE A 224 -21.82 1.41 1.12
CA ILE A 224 -21.15 2.22 2.15
C ILE A 224 -20.75 1.30 3.31
N TYR A 225 -19.50 1.44 3.74
CA TYR A 225 -18.90 0.64 4.82
C TYR A 225 -18.33 1.55 5.91
N TYR A 226 -18.42 1.11 7.16
CA TYR A 226 -17.90 1.84 8.31
C TYR A 226 -17.25 0.88 9.31
N PHE A 227 -15.91 0.80 9.26
CA PHE A 227 -15.15 -0.12 10.10
C PHE A 227 -14.30 0.59 11.17
N SER A 228 -13.98 1.86 10.99
CA SER A 228 -13.13 2.58 11.92
C SER A 228 -13.49 4.05 12.07
N LYS A 229 -13.01 4.61 13.17
CA LYS A 229 -13.05 6.03 13.48
C LYS A 229 -11.74 6.67 13.04
N GLY A 230 -11.84 7.74 12.27
CA GLY A 230 -10.69 8.52 11.81
C GLY A 230 -10.60 8.57 10.30
N SER A 231 -10.24 9.76 9.80
CA SER A 231 -10.16 10.06 8.37
C SER A 231 -9.34 9.03 7.59
N VAL A 232 -9.90 8.54 6.48
CA VAL A 232 -9.19 7.67 5.55
C VAL A 232 -8.10 8.49 4.86
N PHE A 233 -6.84 8.19 5.18
CA PHE A 233 -5.67 8.87 4.61
C PHE A 233 -5.38 8.40 3.18
N SER A 234 -5.37 7.09 2.96
CA SER A 234 -5.06 6.48 1.67
C SER A 234 -5.70 5.09 1.57
N ILE A 235 -5.87 4.65 0.35
CA ILE A 235 -6.43 3.35 -0.01
C ILE A 235 -5.47 2.70 -1.01
N ALA A 236 -5.17 1.43 -0.80
CA ALA A 236 -4.34 0.63 -1.70
C ALA A 236 -5.00 -0.73 -1.94
N TYR A 237 -4.61 -1.42 -3.00
CA TYR A 237 -5.12 -2.76 -3.28
C TYR A 237 -4.00 -3.73 -3.63
N GLN A 238 -4.19 -5.02 -3.37
CA GLN A 238 -3.24 -6.07 -3.69
C GLN A 238 -3.96 -7.31 -4.22
N GLU A 239 -3.28 -8.04 -5.08
CA GLU A 239 -3.70 -9.36 -5.57
C GLU A 239 -2.67 -10.40 -5.13
N ALA A 240 -3.16 -11.55 -4.67
CA ALA A 240 -2.29 -12.69 -4.35
C ALA A 240 -1.98 -13.46 -5.64
N ASN A 241 -0.73 -13.93 -5.77
CA ASN A 241 -0.28 -14.56 -7.02
C ASN A 241 -0.95 -15.92 -7.27
N ASP A 242 -1.28 -16.65 -6.20
CA ASP A 242 -1.74 -18.05 -6.26
C ASP A 242 -3.10 -18.26 -5.56
N ASP A 243 -3.99 -17.26 -5.49
CA ASP A 243 -5.35 -17.51 -4.97
C ASP A 243 -6.21 -18.20 -6.04
N PRO A 244 -6.80 -19.38 -5.74
CA PRO A 244 -7.68 -20.06 -6.69
C PRO A 244 -9.04 -19.37 -6.90
N HIS A 245 -9.39 -18.38 -6.07
CA HIS A 245 -10.65 -17.63 -6.16
C HIS A 245 -10.41 -16.23 -6.75
N PRO A 246 -11.43 -15.64 -7.41
CA PRO A 246 -11.37 -14.24 -7.79
C PRO A 246 -11.52 -13.38 -6.53
N VAL A 247 -10.39 -13.00 -5.94
CA VAL A 247 -10.36 -12.16 -4.74
C VAL A 247 -9.33 -11.06 -4.86
N LEU A 248 -9.64 -9.95 -4.20
CA LEU A 248 -8.78 -8.79 -4.12
C LEU A 248 -8.73 -8.30 -2.68
N TYR A 249 -7.61 -7.70 -2.30
CA TYR A 249 -7.38 -7.22 -0.94
C TYR A 249 -7.30 -5.70 -0.94
N LEU A 250 -8.23 -5.05 -0.24
CA LEU A 250 -8.26 -3.60 -0.06
C LEU A 250 -7.65 -3.22 1.28
N TRP A 251 -6.81 -2.21 1.24
CA TRP A 251 -6.14 -1.64 2.39
C TRP A 251 -6.61 -0.23 2.65
N PHE A 252 -6.90 0.08 3.91
CA PHE A 252 -7.30 1.41 4.36
C PHE A 252 -6.35 1.90 5.44
N ALA A 253 -5.66 3.01 5.18
CA ALA A 253 -4.87 3.71 6.20
C ALA A 253 -5.72 4.79 6.84
N HIS A 254 -5.89 4.74 8.17
CA HIS A 254 -6.62 5.71 8.95
C HIS A 254 -5.67 6.64 9.70
N SER A 255 -5.96 7.94 9.66
CA SER A 255 -5.23 8.94 10.45
C SER A 255 -5.62 8.87 11.92
N ALA A 256 -4.69 9.25 12.80
CA ALA A 256 -4.99 9.40 14.23
C ALA A 256 -6.07 10.47 14.45
N THR A 257 -6.99 10.23 15.39
CA THR A 257 -8.01 11.23 15.75
C THR A 257 -7.49 12.14 16.85
N THR A 258 -7.55 13.45 16.65
CA THR A 258 -7.27 14.41 17.72
C THR A 258 -8.42 14.43 18.74
N PRO A 259 -8.13 14.47 20.06
CA PRO A 259 -9.17 14.60 21.06
C PRO A 259 -9.72 16.04 21.01
N GLY A 260 -10.98 16.18 20.62
CA GLY A 260 -11.66 17.48 20.51
C GLY A 260 -12.71 17.56 19.40
N THR A 261 -12.53 16.83 18.29
CA THR A 261 -13.47 16.84 17.14
C THR A 261 -14.57 15.79 17.22
N SER A 262 -14.38 14.75 18.04
CA SER A 262 -15.44 13.82 18.43
C SER A 262 -15.50 13.84 19.95
N GLY A 263 -16.69 13.84 20.56
CA GLY A 263 -16.89 13.86 22.02
C GLY A 263 -16.34 12.63 22.76
N SER A 264 -15.44 11.86 22.15
CA SER A 264 -14.68 10.77 22.74
C SER A 264 -13.39 11.30 23.37
N SER A 265 -13.20 11.04 24.66
CA SER A 265 -11.99 11.40 25.41
C SER A 265 -10.76 10.56 25.05
N ARG A 266 -10.90 9.54 24.18
CA ARG A 266 -9.82 8.63 23.77
C ARG A 266 -9.29 8.99 22.39
N ARG A 267 -7.99 9.27 22.29
CA ARG A 267 -7.25 9.32 21.02
C ARG A 267 -7.27 7.94 20.38
N HIS A 268 -7.79 7.82 19.15
CA HIS A 268 -7.53 6.66 18.29
C HIS A 268 -6.18 6.87 17.59
N SER A 269 -5.31 5.88 17.68
CA SER A 269 -4.02 5.88 16.99
C SER A 269 -4.22 5.69 15.48
N ALA A 270 -3.26 6.17 14.69
CA ALA A 270 -3.17 5.82 13.28
C ALA A 270 -3.05 4.30 13.13
N HIS A 271 -3.81 3.74 12.20
CA HIS A 271 -3.85 2.29 12.00
C HIS A 271 -4.26 1.96 10.58
N ILE A 272 -4.11 0.70 10.21
CA ILE A 272 -4.47 0.16 8.91
C ILE A 272 -5.47 -0.97 9.08
N LEU A 273 -6.33 -1.14 8.08
CA LEU A 273 -7.26 -2.26 7.96
C LEU A 273 -7.06 -2.94 6.61
N LEU A 274 -7.00 -4.26 6.62
CA LEU A 274 -7.08 -5.10 5.43
C LEU A 274 -8.47 -5.69 5.32
N VAL A 275 -9.09 -5.56 4.15
CA VAL A 275 -10.40 -6.09 3.85
C VAL A 275 -10.30 -6.97 2.61
N ARG A 276 -10.93 -8.14 2.66
CA ARG A 276 -11.01 -9.06 1.52
C ARG A 276 -12.26 -8.76 0.71
N VAL A 277 -12.10 -8.65 -0.59
CA VAL A 277 -13.15 -8.45 -1.58
C VAL A 277 -13.30 -9.76 -2.35
N GLU A 278 -14.47 -10.37 -2.26
CA GLU A 278 -14.82 -11.55 -3.03
C GLU A 278 -15.69 -11.16 -4.20
N PHE A 279 -15.51 -11.84 -5.33
CA PHE A 279 -16.42 -11.72 -6.47
C PHE A 279 -17.22 -13.01 -6.58
N LEU A 280 -18.54 -12.86 -6.69
CA LEU A 280 -19.38 -14.01 -7.02
C LEU A 280 -19.04 -14.42 -8.45
N VAL A 281 -18.70 -15.69 -8.66
CA VAL A 281 -18.43 -16.22 -9.99
C VAL A 281 -19.76 -16.24 -10.74
N ASP A 282 -20.03 -15.17 -11.50
CA ASP A 282 -21.13 -15.13 -12.46
C ASP A 282 -20.77 -16.01 -13.69
N ASP A 283 -21.78 -16.40 -14.48
CA ASP A 283 -21.63 -17.30 -15.66
C ASP A 283 -20.75 -16.72 -16.79
N GLN A 284 -20.29 -15.46 -16.67
CA GLN A 284 -19.41 -14.79 -17.63
C GLN A 284 -17.94 -14.90 -17.17
N PRO A 285 -17.12 -15.75 -17.78
CA PRO A 285 -15.72 -15.90 -17.38
C PRO A 285 -14.94 -14.60 -17.60
N GLY A 286 -14.44 -14.03 -16.51
CA GLY A 286 -13.38 -13.01 -16.53
C GLY A 286 -13.79 -11.56 -16.27
N ILE A 287 -15.07 -11.27 -16.03
CA ILE A 287 -15.48 -9.94 -15.56
C ILE A 287 -15.76 -10.05 -14.06
N LEU A 288 -14.97 -9.33 -13.26
CA LEU A 288 -15.17 -9.24 -11.81
C LEU A 288 -16.31 -8.26 -11.50
N THR A 289 -17.55 -8.76 -11.54
CA THR A 289 -18.76 -8.00 -11.21
C THR A 289 -19.14 -8.19 -9.74
N ARG A 290 -19.84 -7.20 -9.16
CA ARG A 290 -20.47 -7.27 -7.83
C ARG A 290 -19.50 -7.63 -6.68
N PRO A 291 -18.57 -6.72 -6.33
CA PRO A 291 -17.66 -6.94 -5.21
C PRO A 291 -18.46 -7.13 -3.90
N PHE A 292 -18.19 -8.22 -3.19
CA PHE A 292 -18.65 -8.45 -1.83
C PHE A 292 -17.50 -8.16 -0.86
N ILE A 293 -17.63 -7.07 -0.10
CA ILE A 293 -16.61 -6.62 0.84
C ILE A 293 -16.86 -7.27 2.20
N GLN A 294 -15.91 -8.08 2.65
CA GLN A 294 -15.99 -8.78 3.92
C GLN A 294 -15.67 -7.87 5.12
N GLN A 295 -15.86 -8.38 6.34
CA GLN A 295 -15.37 -7.72 7.53
C GLN A 295 -13.83 -7.61 7.51
N PRO A 296 -13.24 -6.60 8.20
CA PRO A 296 -11.79 -6.45 8.28
C PRO A 296 -11.11 -7.73 8.76
N TYR A 297 -10.13 -8.18 7.98
CA TYR A 297 -9.42 -9.43 8.20
C TYR A 297 -8.17 -9.24 9.09
N LEU A 298 -7.46 -8.13 8.88
CA LEU A 298 -6.28 -7.76 9.64
C LEU A 298 -6.35 -6.28 10.02
N ALA A 299 -5.99 -5.97 11.25
CA ALA A 299 -5.81 -4.61 11.74
C ALA A 299 -4.42 -4.49 12.38
N TRP A 300 -3.73 -3.39 12.08
CA TRP A 300 -2.41 -3.12 12.65
C TRP A 300 -2.20 -1.63 12.86
N SER A 301 -1.44 -1.26 13.89
CA SER A 301 -1.15 0.13 14.23
C SER A 301 0.36 0.31 14.38
N PRO A 302 1.00 1.16 13.55
CA PRO A 302 2.40 1.50 13.75
C PRO A 302 2.58 2.29 15.05
N GLU A 303 3.57 1.90 15.82
CA GLU A 303 3.92 2.57 17.07
C GLU A 303 4.40 4.01 16.81
N GLY A 304 3.93 4.97 17.61
CA GLY A 304 4.34 6.38 17.51
C GLY A 304 3.92 7.10 16.24
N CYS A 305 3.08 6.51 15.38
CA CYS A 305 2.69 7.13 14.11
C CYS A 305 1.82 8.37 14.32
N CYS A 306 2.38 9.54 14.03
CA CYS A 306 1.67 10.81 14.10
C CYS A 306 1.19 11.31 12.75
N ARG A 307 1.88 10.94 11.66
CA ARG A 307 1.54 11.38 10.30
C ARG A 307 1.96 10.33 9.28
N TRP A 308 1.01 9.86 8.47
CA TRP A 308 1.32 9.07 7.28
C TRP A 308 2.04 9.92 6.23
N VAL A 309 3.06 9.34 5.60
CA VAL A 309 3.79 9.95 4.49
C VAL A 309 3.39 9.30 3.18
N SER A 310 3.45 7.97 3.09
CA SER A 310 3.06 7.22 1.90
C SER A 310 2.40 5.90 2.29
N PHE A 311 1.47 5.44 1.45
CA PHE A 311 0.73 4.19 1.62
C PHE A 311 0.27 3.71 0.24
N ARG A 312 1.03 2.80 -0.38
CA ARG A 312 0.91 2.47 -1.81
C ARG A 312 1.34 1.04 -2.10
N THR A 313 0.66 0.40 -3.05
CA THR A 313 1.08 -0.89 -3.60
C THR A 313 2.30 -0.73 -4.49
N ILE A 314 3.27 -1.63 -4.37
CA ILE A 314 4.42 -1.68 -5.28
C ILE A 314 4.01 -2.53 -6.49
N CYS A 315 3.87 -1.88 -7.63
CA CYS A 315 3.48 -2.54 -8.89
C CYS A 315 4.73 -2.96 -9.66
N GLN A 316 5.03 -4.25 -9.69
CA GLN A 316 6.20 -4.80 -10.38
C GLN A 316 5.77 -5.41 -11.72
N LYS A 317 6.16 -4.81 -12.84
CA LYS A 317 5.90 -5.39 -14.16
C LYS A 317 6.75 -6.65 -14.33
N GLU A 318 6.15 -7.75 -14.80
CA GLU A 318 6.85 -9.00 -15.14
C GLU A 318 7.98 -8.72 -16.15
N SER A 319 9.16 -8.40 -15.61
CA SER A 319 10.46 -8.47 -16.28
C SER A 319 11.39 -9.41 -15.51
N PHE A 320 10.85 -10.12 -14.52
CA PHE A 320 11.53 -11.17 -13.80
C PHE A 320 11.22 -12.50 -14.50
N GLU A 321 11.92 -12.75 -15.60
CA GLU A 321 12.43 -14.11 -15.77
C GLU A 321 13.13 -14.44 -14.45
N ARG A 322 12.59 -15.43 -13.72
CA ARG A 322 13.33 -16.15 -12.70
C ARG A 322 14.65 -16.53 -13.36
N SER A 323 15.66 -15.70 -13.12
CA SER A 323 17.01 -15.90 -13.62
C SER A 323 17.56 -17.06 -12.82
N ASN A 324 17.13 -18.27 -13.17
CA ASN A 324 17.77 -19.52 -12.81
C ASN A 324 19.15 -19.50 -13.49
N SER A 325 20.08 -18.75 -12.92
CA SER A 325 21.49 -19.00 -13.10
C SER A 325 21.82 -20.27 -12.32
N ASN A 326 21.60 -21.42 -12.96
CA ASN A 326 22.56 -22.54 -12.98
C ASN A 326 22.04 -23.62 -13.92
N GLY A 327 22.88 -23.96 -14.89
CA GLY A 327 22.53 -24.88 -15.97
C GLY A 327 22.13 -26.26 -15.48
N ASN A 328 20.98 -26.72 -15.97
CA ASN A 328 20.86 -28.03 -16.58
C ASN A 328 19.79 -27.94 -17.67
N LEU A 329 20.24 -28.01 -18.93
CA LEU A 329 19.41 -28.50 -20.03
C LEU A 329 18.86 -29.88 -19.61
N PHE A 330 17.60 -30.17 -19.96
CA PHE A 330 16.82 -31.39 -19.63
C PHE A 330 15.94 -31.31 -18.38
N GLU A 331 14.86 -30.55 -18.45
CA GLU A 331 13.46 -31.04 -18.35
C GLU A 331 12.53 -29.82 -18.28
N ILE A 332 12.16 -29.31 -19.46
CA ILE A 332 11.01 -28.41 -19.56
C ILE A 332 9.77 -29.27 -19.31
N ARG A 333 9.33 -29.35 -18.05
CA ARG A 333 7.93 -29.68 -17.76
C ARG A 333 7.14 -28.40 -17.92
N SER A 334 6.61 -28.23 -19.14
CA SER A 334 5.44 -27.40 -19.39
C SER A 334 4.34 -27.78 -18.39
N PRO A 335 3.68 -26.83 -17.71
CA PRO A 335 2.31 -27.05 -17.29
C PRO A 335 1.45 -26.89 -18.53
N ILE A 336 1.31 -27.97 -19.29
CA ILE A 336 0.06 -28.21 -20.01
C ILE A 336 -0.97 -28.45 -18.91
N GLY A 337 -1.68 -27.37 -18.59
CA GLY A 337 -2.86 -27.32 -17.76
C GLY A 337 -3.76 -26.26 -18.36
N GLU A 338 -4.34 -26.58 -19.52
CA GLU A 338 -5.48 -25.87 -20.09
C GLU A 338 -6.54 -25.70 -18.99
N GLY A 339 -6.80 -24.48 -18.52
CA GLY A 339 -7.89 -24.26 -17.55
C GLY A 339 -7.90 -22.98 -16.71
N CYS A 340 -6.82 -22.22 -16.58
CA CYS A 340 -6.85 -20.93 -15.87
C CYS A 340 -6.20 -19.84 -16.73
N SER A 341 -6.99 -19.21 -17.60
CA SER A 341 -6.61 -17.94 -18.20
C SER A 341 -6.26 -16.96 -17.08
N ARG A 342 -4.99 -16.55 -17.01
CA ARG A 342 -4.58 -15.33 -16.31
C ARG A 342 -5.44 -14.19 -16.82
N ASN A 343 -6.40 -13.75 -16.03
CA ASN A 343 -7.13 -12.49 -16.28
C ASN A 343 -6.45 -11.30 -15.58
N GLY A 344 -5.24 -11.48 -15.02
CA GLY A 344 -4.48 -10.46 -14.31
C GLY A 344 -3.36 -9.85 -15.16
N SER A 345 -3.16 -8.54 -15.01
CA SER A 345 -2.40 -7.57 -15.82
C SER A 345 -0.89 -7.81 -16.05
N GLY A 346 -0.32 -8.99 -15.75
CA GLY A 346 1.12 -9.24 -15.84
C GLY A 346 1.96 -8.36 -14.89
N VAL A 347 1.31 -7.78 -13.88
CA VAL A 347 1.92 -6.94 -12.85
C VAL A 347 1.75 -7.63 -11.49
N ASP A 348 2.86 -7.88 -10.80
CA ASP A 348 2.84 -8.32 -9.41
C ASP A 348 2.51 -7.12 -8.52
N SER A 349 1.43 -7.25 -7.73
CA SER A 349 0.92 -6.24 -6.80
C SER A 349 0.90 -6.72 -5.34
N SER A 350 1.68 -7.76 -5.05
CA SER A 350 1.68 -8.45 -3.75
C SER A 350 2.40 -7.71 -2.62
N LEU A 351 3.12 -6.62 -2.92
CA LEU A 351 3.85 -5.83 -1.94
C LEU A 351 3.20 -4.47 -1.66
N LEU A 352 3.15 -4.05 -0.39
CA LEU A 352 2.59 -2.78 0.06
C LEU A 352 3.61 -2.03 0.91
N ILE A 353 3.97 -0.82 0.48
CA ILE A 353 4.84 0.09 1.23
C ILE A 353 4.00 1.04 2.09
N MET A 354 4.38 1.16 3.35
CA MET A 354 3.79 2.08 4.32
C MET A 354 4.89 2.91 4.94
N THR A 355 4.77 4.23 4.95
CA THR A 355 5.76 5.11 5.60
C THR A 355 5.07 6.19 6.40
N TRP A 356 5.66 6.54 7.55
CA TRP A 356 5.10 7.51 8.48
C TRP A 356 6.20 8.27 9.23
N ILE A 357 5.81 9.37 9.85
CA ILE A 357 6.62 10.09 10.82
C ILE A 357 6.25 9.58 12.22
N ASN A 358 7.27 9.22 12.99
CA ASN A 358 7.13 8.82 14.38
C ASN A 358 7.30 10.04 15.29
N ASP A 359 6.34 10.32 16.18
CA ASP A 359 6.39 11.45 17.11
C ASP A 359 7.47 11.31 18.19
N THR A 360 7.74 10.09 18.60
CA THR A 360 8.64 9.76 19.72
C THR A 360 10.09 9.85 19.29
N THR A 361 10.40 9.43 18.06
CA THR A 361 11.75 9.47 17.52
C THR A 361 12.01 10.67 16.62
N ALA A 362 10.96 11.40 16.21
CA ALA A 362 10.99 12.45 15.20
C ALA A 362 11.65 12.00 13.87
N CYS A 363 11.64 10.69 13.59
CA CYS A 363 12.23 10.09 12.41
C CYS A 363 11.14 9.54 11.48
N ALA A 364 11.50 9.39 10.20
CA ALA A 364 10.68 8.66 9.24
C ALA A 364 10.91 7.15 9.40
N GLU A 365 9.82 6.41 9.58
CA GLU A 365 9.79 4.95 9.66
C GLU A 365 8.94 4.38 8.52
N GLY A 366 9.15 3.09 8.25
CA GLY A 366 8.37 2.39 7.25
C GLY A 366 8.19 0.92 7.54
N ALA A 367 7.25 0.33 6.82
CA ALA A 367 7.00 -1.08 6.79
C ALA A 367 6.69 -1.57 5.37
N LEU A 368 7.07 -2.81 5.10
CA LEU A 368 6.77 -3.54 3.88
C LEU A 368 5.90 -4.73 4.24
N PHE A 369 4.71 -4.82 3.66
CA PHE A 369 3.81 -5.96 3.80
C PHE A 369 3.85 -6.81 2.53
N ASP A 370 3.89 -8.14 2.70
CA ASP A 370 3.90 -9.13 1.61
C ASP A 370 2.64 -10.01 1.71
N LEU A 371 1.74 -9.84 0.75
CA LEU A 371 0.47 -10.57 0.68
C LEU A 371 0.67 -12.06 0.39
N ASN A 372 1.66 -12.43 -0.43
CA ASN A 372 1.93 -13.82 -0.72
C ASN A 372 2.48 -14.54 0.52
N ALA A 373 3.37 -13.88 1.26
CA ALA A 373 3.85 -14.40 2.54
C ALA A 373 2.73 -14.50 3.58
N PHE A 374 1.82 -13.53 3.59
CA PHE A 374 0.61 -13.56 4.43
C PHE A 374 -0.30 -14.75 4.09
N TYR A 375 -0.48 -15.01 2.79
CA TYR A 375 -1.24 -16.13 2.26
C TYR A 375 -0.60 -17.47 2.66
N TYR A 376 0.73 -17.59 2.52
CA TYR A 376 1.48 -18.78 2.90
C TYR A 376 1.37 -19.08 4.40
N LYS A 377 1.31 -18.04 5.25
CA LYS A 377 1.04 -18.18 6.69
C LYS A 377 -0.44 -18.36 7.02
N ARG A 378 -1.28 -18.69 6.03
CA ARG A 378 -2.71 -18.99 6.16
C ARG A 378 -3.52 -17.82 6.71
N LEU A 379 -3.19 -16.61 6.26
CA LEU A 379 -3.95 -15.40 6.55
C LEU A 379 -4.16 -15.23 8.07
N VAL A 380 -3.09 -14.98 8.83
CA VAL A 380 -3.23 -14.81 10.30
C VAL A 380 -3.86 -13.44 10.61
N PRO A 381 -4.94 -13.33 11.40
CA PRO A 381 -5.65 -12.05 11.58
C PRO A 381 -4.91 -11.02 12.46
N LYS A 382 -3.65 -11.27 12.80
CA LYS A 382 -2.82 -10.42 13.67
C LYS A 382 -1.37 -10.44 13.22
N VAL A 383 -0.72 -9.28 13.27
CA VAL A 383 0.74 -9.18 13.15
C VAL A 383 1.38 -9.76 14.40
N LEU A 384 2.22 -10.78 14.22
CA LEU A 384 3.01 -11.40 15.27
C LEU A 384 4.49 -11.31 14.88
N PHE A 385 5.31 -10.90 15.83
CA PHE A 385 6.76 -10.93 15.71
C PHE A 385 7.28 -12.14 16.48
N ASP A 386 8.33 -12.77 15.96
CA ASP A 386 8.97 -13.89 16.64
C ASP A 386 9.70 -13.44 17.94
N SER A 387 10.04 -14.43 18.75
CA SER A 387 10.78 -14.23 20.00
C SER A 387 12.29 -14.24 19.80
N THR A 388 12.78 -14.29 18.55
CA THR A 388 14.22 -14.23 18.28
C THR A 388 14.70 -12.80 18.50
N ILE A 389 16.02 -12.63 18.61
CA ILE A 389 16.59 -11.28 18.75
C ILE A 389 16.36 -10.41 17.50
N ALA A 390 16.02 -11.00 16.36
CA ALA A 390 15.68 -10.29 15.14
C ALA A 390 14.24 -9.79 15.10
N HIS A 391 13.36 -10.28 15.98
CA HIS A 391 11.95 -9.88 16.09
C HIS A 391 11.26 -9.75 14.74
N GLN A 392 11.39 -10.78 13.89
CA GLN A 392 10.87 -10.74 12.54
C GLN A 392 9.39 -11.14 12.51
N SER A 393 8.67 -10.62 11.51
CA SER A 393 7.33 -11.14 11.20
C SER A 393 7.35 -11.78 9.82
N ALA A 394 6.56 -12.82 9.67
CA ALA A 394 6.57 -13.63 8.46
C ALA A 394 6.04 -12.91 7.22
N PHE A 395 5.31 -11.81 7.39
CA PHE A 395 4.61 -11.10 6.30
C PHE A 395 4.61 -9.57 6.44
N ILE A 396 5.28 -9.03 7.47
CA ILE A 396 5.54 -7.59 7.57
C ILE A 396 6.97 -7.34 8.03
N SER A 397 7.70 -6.47 7.34
CA SER A 397 9.00 -5.99 7.79
C SER A 397 8.95 -4.53 8.18
N ARG A 398 9.68 -4.14 9.23
CA ARG A 398 9.81 -2.74 9.67
C ARG A 398 11.23 -2.26 9.41
N PHE A 399 11.35 -1.01 8.97
CA PHE A 399 12.64 -0.36 8.75
C PHE A 399 12.59 1.11 9.16
N THR A 400 13.75 1.68 9.47
CA THR A 400 13.91 3.12 9.69
C THR A 400 14.49 3.74 8.43
N LEU A 401 13.90 4.82 7.91
CA LEU A 401 14.32 5.39 6.63
C LEU A 401 15.67 6.10 6.71
N THR A 402 15.93 6.81 7.80
CA THR A 402 17.17 7.56 7.97
C THR A 402 17.62 7.49 9.42
N SER A 403 18.93 7.39 9.65
CA SER A 403 19.47 7.56 11.00
C SER A 403 19.24 8.99 11.49
N SER A 404 19.14 9.20 12.81
CA SER A 404 18.94 10.53 13.42
C SER A 404 20.03 11.55 13.04
N LYS A 405 21.19 11.08 12.57
CA LYS A 405 22.30 11.93 12.08
C LYS A 405 22.04 12.54 10.69
N GLN A 406 21.12 11.97 9.92
CA GLN A 406 20.77 12.40 8.55
C GLN A 406 19.53 13.32 8.50
N LEU A 407 19.04 13.79 9.65
CA LEU A 407 17.87 14.69 9.77
C LEU A 407 18.01 16.04 9.05
N GLN A 408 19.19 16.36 8.51
CA GLN A 408 19.48 17.65 7.86
C GLN A 408 18.76 17.82 6.51
N LEU A 409 18.29 16.74 5.89
CA LEU A 409 17.64 16.76 4.57
C LEU A 409 16.14 17.15 4.60
N GLY A 410 15.61 17.41 5.79
CA GLY A 410 14.21 17.80 6.03
C GLY A 410 13.24 16.63 6.15
N LEU A 411 12.01 16.92 6.56
CA LEU A 411 10.95 15.91 6.67
C LEU A 411 10.44 15.52 5.27
N PRO A 412 10.23 14.21 5.00
CA PRO A 412 9.61 13.75 3.77
C PRO A 412 8.23 14.36 3.51
N LEU A 413 8.01 14.79 2.27
CA LEU A 413 6.70 15.17 1.74
C LEU A 413 5.96 13.94 1.19
N ASP A 414 6.67 13.09 0.45
CA ASP A 414 6.18 11.81 -0.08
C ASP A 414 7.37 10.86 -0.33
N ILE A 415 7.09 9.57 -0.40
CA ILE A 415 8.06 8.49 -0.60
C ILE A 415 7.48 7.49 -1.59
N MET A 416 8.29 7.09 -2.58
CA MET A 416 7.92 6.09 -3.58
C MET A 416 8.97 4.98 -3.64
N ALA A 417 8.54 3.72 -3.66
CA ALA A 417 9.45 2.60 -3.86
C ALA A 417 9.78 2.44 -5.36
N ASN A 418 11.05 2.21 -5.67
CA ASN A 418 11.46 1.80 -7.00
C ASN A 418 11.15 0.30 -7.15
N ALA A 419 10.07 -0.02 -7.87
CA ALA A 419 9.59 -1.38 -8.05
C ALA A 419 10.64 -2.33 -8.67
N ARG A 420 11.60 -1.79 -9.44
CA ARG A 420 12.66 -2.56 -10.10
C ARG A 420 13.84 -2.90 -9.21
N SER A 421 13.99 -2.23 -8.07
CA SER A 421 15.13 -2.50 -7.16
C SER A 421 14.79 -3.46 -6.03
N VAL A 422 13.55 -3.93 -5.96
CA VAL A 422 13.15 -4.97 -5.02
C VAL A 422 13.87 -6.27 -5.39
N SER A 423 14.65 -6.79 -4.46
CA SER A 423 15.39 -8.04 -4.60
C SER A 423 15.33 -8.81 -3.28
N ARG A 424 15.38 -10.13 -3.35
CA ARG A 424 15.43 -11.00 -2.18
C ARG A 424 16.87 -11.39 -1.90
N PHE A 425 17.24 -11.47 -0.64
CA PHE A 425 18.52 -12.02 -0.22
C PHE A 425 18.65 -13.47 -0.70
N GLU A 426 19.75 -13.77 -1.38
CA GLU A 426 20.09 -15.12 -1.85
C GLU A 426 21.18 -15.71 -0.96
N SER A 427 20.90 -16.86 -0.35
CA SER A 427 21.82 -17.52 0.56
C SER A 427 22.69 -18.51 -0.19
N ALA A 428 24.01 -18.40 -0.07
CA ALA A 428 24.93 -19.41 -0.62
C ALA A 428 24.93 -20.73 0.18
N LEU A 429 24.35 -20.74 1.39
CA LEU A 429 24.54 -21.81 2.38
C LEU A 429 23.32 -22.70 2.57
N ASN A 430 22.10 -22.16 2.41
CA ASN A 430 20.85 -22.91 2.55
C ASN A 430 19.64 -22.06 2.12
N ASP A 431 18.85 -22.54 1.15
CA ASP A 431 17.60 -21.91 0.70
C ASP A 431 16.35 -22.47 1.38
N ALA A 432 16.49 -23.51 2.21
CA ALA A 432 15.35 -24.22 2.81
C ALA A 432 14.80 -23.57 4.09
N ASN A 433 15.29 -22.38 4.48
CA ASN A 433 14.84 -21.73 5.70
C ASN A 433 13.67 -20.77 5.41
N ASP A 434 12.52 -21.02 6.05
CA ASP A 434 11.30 -20.19 5.98
C ASP A 434 11.57 -18.68 6.19
N VAL A 435 12.55 -18.33 7.03
CA VAL A 435 12.89 -16.93 7.34
C VAL A 435 13.40 -16.16 6.11
N LEU A 436 14.04 -16.85 5.15
CA LEU A 436 14.50 -16.22 3.90
C LEU A 436 13.34 -15.79 2.98
N PHE A 437 12.13 -16.32 3.23
CA PHE A 437 10.92 -15.94 2.51
C PHE A 437 10.16 -14.78 3.18
N TYR A 438 10.61 -14.32 4.35
CA TYR A 438 10.00 -13.16 5.02
C TYR A 438 10.30 -11.87 4.24
N PRO A 439 9.46 -10.83 4.36
CA PRO A 439 9.73 -9.54 3.72
C PRO A 439 10.94 -8.81 4.30
N SER A 440 11.42 -9.20 5.49
CA SER A 440 12.68 -8.70 6.06
C SER A 440 13.91 -9.11 5.24
N SER A 441 13.77 -10.17 4.43
CA SER A 441 14.79 -10.64 3.50
C SER A 441 14.78 -9.89 2.16
N LEU A 442 13.91 -8.89 1.99
CA LEU A 442 13.88 -8.05 0.80
C LEU A 442 14.75 -6.81 0.99
N SER A 443 15.52 -6.50 -0.04
CA SER A 443 16.21 -5.23 -0.24
C SER A 443 15.44 -4.39 -1.25
N LEU A 444 15.35 -3.08 -1.05
CA LEU A 444 14.69 -2.17 -2.00
C LEU A 444 15.24 -0.75 -1.93
N SER A 445 14.94 0.06 -2.94
CA SER A 445 15.28 1.49 -2.97
C SER A 445 14.02 2.36 -2.92
N LEU A 446 14.10 3.44 -2.16
CA LEU A 446 13.05 4.42 -1.99
C LEU A 446 13.50 5.78 -2.55
N ASN A 447 12.65 6.39 -3.36
CA ASN A 447 12.79 7.76 -3.82
C ASN A 447 12.06 8.68 -2.85
N VAL A 448 12.76 9.69 -2.34
CA VAL A 448 12.23 10.62 -1.33
C VAL A 448 12.23 12.03 -1.86
N ILE A 449 11.13 12.74 -1.65
CA ILE A 449 11.03 14.18 -1.89
C ILE A 449 10.84 14.90 -0.55
N THR A 450 11.61 15.97 -0.34
CA THR A 450 11.41 16.91 0.79
C THR A 450 11.15 18.31 0.24
N SER A 451 10.96 19.28 1.13
CA SER A 451 10.83 20.68 0.71
C SER A 451 12.12 21.27 0.12
N THR A 452 13.26 20.59 0.32
CA THR A 452 14.59 21.12 0.00
C THR A 452 15.47 20.16 -0.78
N HIS A 453 15.20 18.85 -0.76
CA HIS A 453 16.04 17.85 -1.39
C HIS A 453 15.21 16.77 -2.10
N THR A 454 15.87 16.08 -3.02
CA THR A 454 15.47 14.75 -3.47
C THR A 454 16.65 13.80 -3.27
N PHE A 455 16.39 12.61 -2.76
CA PHE A 455 17.42 11.62 -2.52
C PHE A 455 16.84 10.20 -2.58
N GLY A 456 17.70 9.23 -2.83
CA GLY A 456 17.41 7.81 -2.71
C GLY A 456 17.71 7.30 -1.31
N ILE A 457 17.00 6.26 -0.86
CA ILE A 457 17.31 5.48 0.33
C ILE A 457 17.38 4.02 -0.06
N SER A 458 18.48 3.35 0.25
CA SER A 458 18.64 1.90 0.10
C SER A 458 18.27 1.23 1.42
N ILE A 459 17.25 0.37 1.41
CA ILE A 459 16.91 -0.52 2.52
C ILE A 459 17.50 -1.88 2.20
N HIS A 460 18.47 -2.32 2.99
CA HIS A 460 19.09 -3.63 2.85
C HIS A 460 18.29 -4.71 3.60
N SER A 461 18.38 -5.95 3.13
CA SER A 461 17.82 -7.11 3.83
C SER A 461 18.37 -7.23 5.24
N ILE A 462 17.60 -7.80 6.17
CA ILE A 462 18.06 -7.99 7.55
C ILE A 462 19.29 -8.92 7.62
N GLN A 463 19.45 -9.81 6.65
CA GLN A 463 20.62 -10.68 6.51
C GLN A 463 21.87 -9.87 6.16
N GLU A 464 21.80 -8.97 5.17
CA GLU A 464 22.89 -8.05 4.84
C GLU A 464 23.28 -7.20 6.05
N GLU A 465 22.30 -6.64 6.76
CA GLU A 465 22.55 -5.83 7.96
C GLU A 465 23.22 -6.64 9.08
N ALA A 466 22.79 -7.88 9.29
CA ALA A 466 23.38 -8.78 10.29
C ALA A 466 24.83 -9.17 9.92
N LEU A 467 25.11 -9.40 8.64
CA LEU A 467 26.45 -9.69 8.14
C LEU A 467 27.37 -8.47 8.26
N ASN A 468 26.91 -7.28 7.85
CA ASN A 468 27.64 -6.02 8.00
C ASN A 468 27.95 -5.72 9.47
N PHE A 469 26.99 -5.98 10.36
CA PHE A 469 27.17 -5.84 11.80
C PHE A 469 28.24 -6.83 12.33
N ALA A 470 28.19 -8.09 11.90
CA ALA A 470 29.16 -9.10 12.29
C ALA A 470 30.58 -8.75 11.80
N GLU A 471 30.72 -8.31 10.55
CA GLU A 471 31.99 -7.86 9.97
C GLU A 471 32.57 -6.68 10.75
N SER A 472 31.75 -5.65 11.00
CA SER A 472 32.17 -4.44 11.73
C SER A 472 32.54 -4.70 13.20
N ASN A 473 32.12 -5.84 13.76
CA ASN A 473 32.34 -6.20 15.16
C ASN A 473 33.10 -7.53 15.31
N ILE A 474 33.84 -7.96 14.29
CA ILE A 474 34.50 -9.28 14.26
C ILE A 474 35.43 -9.50 15.46
N ASP A 475 36.19 -8.48 15.86
CA ASP A 475 37.09 -8.54 17.02
C ASP A 475 36.32 -8.76 18.34
N ARG A 476 35.13 -8.17 18.47
CA ARG A 476 34.25 -8.36 19.64
C ARG A 476 33.59 -9.73 19.61
N ALA A 477 33.12 -10.16 18.44
CA ALA A 477 32.52 -11.46 18.23
C ALA A 477 33.49 -12.61 18.56
N MET A 478 34.79 -12.42 18.28
CA MET A 478 35.85 -13.38 18.55
C MET A 478 36.39 -13.31 20.00
N ASN A 479 36.43 -12.12 20.63
CA ASN A 479 37.16 -11.91 21.89
C ASN A 479 36.31 -11.60 23.15
N GLY A 480 34.98 -11.44 23.10
CA GLY A 480 34.22 -11.17 24.33
C GLY A 480 32.68 -11.13 24.24
N LYS A 481 32.05 -11.76 25.25
CA LYS A 481 30.62 -12.14 25.40
C LYS A 481 30.13 -13.14 24.34
N ARG A 482 29.93 -14.38 24.81
CA ARG A 482 29.32 -15.48 24.07
C ARG A 482 28.00 -15.02 23.45
N ASN A 483 27.84 -15.31 22.16
CA ASN A 483 26.58 -15.59 21.45
C ASN A 483 25.90 -14.48 20.61
N THR A 484 26.20 -13.19 20.70
CA THR A 484 25.37 -12.19 19.98
C THR A 484 25.42 -12.33 18.45
N ALA A 485 26.60 -12.50 17.85
CA ALA A 485 26.71 -12.68 16.38
C ALA A 485 26.10 -14.00 15.90
N SER A 486 26.34 -15.10 16.61
CA SER A 486 25.77 -16.41 16.27
C SER A 486 24.25 -16.47 16.46
N GLU A 487 23.73 -15.77 17.48
CA GLU A 487 22.30 -15.61 17.70
C GLU A 487 21.68 -14.81 16.54
N TRP A 488 22.34 -13.76 16.05
CA TRP A 488 21.89 -12.98 14.90
C TRP A 488 21.86 -13.83 13.63
N VAL A 489 22.97 -14.49 13.31
CA VAL A 489 23.08 -15.38 12.13
C VAL A 489 22.00 -16.46 12.14
N THR A 490 21.71 -17.05 13.30
CA THR A 490 20.62 -18.04 13.43
C THR A 490 19.25 -17.39 13.31
N ALA A 491 19.03 -16.24 13.97
CA ALA A 491 17.75 -15.53 13.98
C ALA A 491 17.34 -15.06 12.57
N VAL A 492 18.28 -14.59 11.76
CA VAL A 492 18.02 -14.16 10.37
C VAL A 492 18.01 -15.31 9.36
N GLY A 493 18.18 -16.55 9.84
CA GLY A 493 18.03 -17.76 9.05
C GLY A 493 19.25 -18.21 8.25
N LEU A 494 20.42 -17.59 8.47
CA LEU A 494 21.67 -17.89 7.77
C LEU A 494 22.35 -19.17 8.26
N ALA A 495 22.00 -19.66 9.45
CA ALA A 495 22.47 -20.94 9.99
C ALA A 495 21.32 -21.77 10.58
N SER A 496 21.44 -23.09 10.48
CA SER A 496 20.47 -24.01 11.09
C SER A 496 20.67 -24.10 12.60
N SER A 497 19.60 -24.00 13.39
CA SER A 497 19.62 -24.20 14.84
C SER A 497 20.08 -25.60 15.26
N ASN A 498 20.07 -26.57 14.33
CA ASN A 498 20.36 -27.99 14.59
C ASN A 498 21.84 -28.37 14.40
N SER A 499 22.67 -27.54 13.75
CA SER A 499 24.08 -27.90 13.48
C SER A 499 24.99 -27.77 14.69
N THR A 500 24.57 -27.07 15.76
CA THR A 500 25.36 -26.89 16.99
C THR A 500 25.24 -28.05 17.99
N ILE A 501 24.32 -28.99 17.78
CA ILE A 501 24.15 -30.16 18.67
C ILE A 501 24.95 -31.38 18.17
N ALA A 502 25.21 -31.49 16.87
CA ALA A 502 25.92 -32.64 16.31
C ALA A 502 27.40 -32.70 16.72
N SER A 503 28.08 -31.55 16.86
CA SER A 503 29.52 -31.51 17.17
C SER A 503 29.87 -31.68 18.65
N ARG A 504 28.88 -31.86 19.55
CA ARG A 504 29.10 -32.09 20.99
C ARG A 504 28.83 -33.53 21.44
N SER A 505 28.53 -34.45 20.51
CA SER A 505 28.24 -35.85 20.84
C SER A 505 29.38 -36.84 20.53
N GLU A 506 30.50 -36.38 19.96
CA GLU A 506 31.64 -37.27 19.63
C GLU A 506 32.84 -37.16 20.58
N SER A 507 32.67 -36.59 21.77
CA SER A 507 33.76 -36.53 22.75
C SER A 507 33.27 -36.71 24.18
N LEU A 508 32.67 -37.85 24.52
CA LEU A 508 32.75 -38.42 25.87
C LEU A 508 32.21 -39.87 25.86
N ASP A 509 32.93 -40.71 26.61
CA ASP A 509 32.56 -42.03 27.12
C ASP A 509 32.81 -43.26 26.25
N GLY A 510 34.09 -43.61 26.19
CA GLY A 510 34.47 -44.99 26.48
C GLY A 510 34.54 -45.21 27.99
N LEU A 511 33.55 -45.89 28.59
CA LEU A 511 33.75 -46.78 29.75
C LEU A 511 32.52 -47.68 30.03
N LYS A 512 32.68 -48.96 29.67
CA LYS A 512 32.16 -50.22 30.27
C LYS A 512 30.68 -50.35 30.71
N CYS A 513 29.98 -51.18 29.92
CA CYS A 513 29.22 -52.39 30.32
C CYS A 513 28.84 -52.59 31.79
N LEU A 514 27.53 -52.70 32.06
CA LEU A 514 26.96 -53.70 32.96
C LEU A 514 25.51 -54.02 32.56
N GLU A 515 25.28 -55.30 32.29
CA GLU A 515 23.97 -55.91 32.02
C GLU A 515 23.09 -56.00 33.27
N CYS A 516 21.78 -56.00 33.04
CA CYS A 516 20.63 -56.59 33.77
C CYS A 516 19.45 -55.62 33.57
N GLY A 517 18.26 -55.94 33.09
CA GLY A 517 17.48 -57.16 32.92
C GLY A 517 16.05 -56.65 32.66
N GLY A 518 15.32 -57.26 31.71
CA GLY A 518 14.09 -56.68 31.15
C GLY A 518 12.87 -56.68 32.08
N ILE A 519 11.79 -56.05 31.60
CA ILE A 519 10.39 -56.48 31.73
C ILE A 519 9.57 -55.81 30.62
N VAL A 520 8.66 -56.62 30.08
CA VAL A 520 7.74 -56.42 28.96
C VAL A 520 6.42 -55.79 29.41
N GLY A 521 5.79 -55.01 28.53
CA GLY A 521 4.35 -54.67 28.55
C GLY A 521 4.12 -53.25 28.02
N GLY A 522 3.27 -52.94 27.04
CA GLY A 522 2.20 -53.68 26.39
C GLY A 522 1.10 -52.68 26.01
N ILE A 523 0.94 -52.42 24.71
CA ILE A 523 -0.29 -52.12 23.94
C ILE A 523 -1.26 -51.05 24.47
N GLY A 524 -1.56 -50.05 23.61
CA GLY A 524 -2.72 -49.17 23.74
C GLY A 524 -2.92 -48.25 22.53
N VAL A 525 -3.30 -48.83 21.38
CA VAL A 525 -3.79 -48.11 20.19
C VAL A 525 -5.25 -47.72 20.43
N ASN A 526 -5.66 -46.49 20.12
CA ASN A 526 -7.06 -46.20 19.80
C ASN A 526 -7.19 -45.17 18.67
N LYS A 527 -7.90 -45.61 17.63
CA LYS A 527 -8.36 -44.85 16.44
C LYS A 527 -9.71 -44.15 16.74
N PRO A 528 -10.15 -43.21 15.88
CA PRO A 528 -11.23 -42.26 16.15
C PRO A 528 -12.62 -42.81 15.80
N LEU A 529 -13.67 -42.26 16.42
CA LEU A 529 -15.07 -42.57 16.14
C LEU A 529 -15.82 -41.40 15.48
N SER A 530 -16.73 -41.80 14.61
CA SER A 530 -17.45 -41.03 13.59
C SER A 530 -18.78 -40.42 14.05
N ARG A 531 -19.32 -39.57 13.17
CA ARG A 531 -20.57 -38.76 13.18
C ARG A 531 -21.91 -39.54 13.19
N LYS A 532 -22.95 -38.80 13.64
CA LYS A 532 -24.43 -38.89 13.42
C LYS A 532 -25.22 -39.86 14.32
N SER A 533 -26.40 -39.57 14.92
CA SER A 533 -27.38 -38.45 14.91
C SER A 533 -28.43 -38.66 16.05
N ILE A 534 -29.38 -37.69 16.17
CA ILE A 534 -30.73 -37.69 16.84
C ILE A 534 -30.73 -36.85 18.14
N GLU A 535 -31.15 -35.58 18.12
CA GLU A 535 -32.52 -34.98 18.11
C GLU A 535 -33.27 -35.02 19.47
N GLU A 536 -33.90 -33.87 19.77
CA GLU A 536 -34.85 -33.53 20.85
C GLU A 536 -34.31 -33.26 22.28
N MET A 537 -34.24 -31.97 22.66
CA MET A 537 -35.19 -31.34 23.61
C MET A 537 -34.78 -29.92 24.05
N GLY A 538 -35.73 -28.99 23.93
CA GLY A 538 -35.90 -27.79 24.77
C GLY A 538 -34.97 -26.60 24.47
N GLY A 539 -35.40 -25.46 23.93
CA GLY A 539 -36.63 -24.73 24.22
C GLY A 539 -36.38 -23.74 25.36
N ARG A 540 -36.01 -22.50 25.03
CA ARG A 540 -36.30 -21.31 25.86
C ARG A 540 -36.09 -20.00 25.10
N ASP A 541 -37.22 -19.35 24.85
CA ASP A 541 -37.38 -17.99 24.36
C ASP A 541 -36.78 -16.95 25.31
N ILE A 542 -36.17 -15.90 24.73
CA ILE A 542 -35.98 -14.61 25.40
C ILE A 542 -36.61 -13.53 24.52
N LYS A 543 -37.63 -12.88 25.09
CA LYS A 543 -38.41 -11.76 24.55
C LYS A 543 -37.52 -10.53 24.32
N CYS A 544 -37.65 -9.90 23.15
CA CYS A 544 -37.35 -8.49 22.94
C CYS A 544 -38.68 -7.73 22.87
N ASN A 545 -38.87 -6.78 23.79
CA ASN A 545 -39.99 -5.85 23.80
C ASN A 545 -39.45 -4.42 23.61
N GLY A 546 -40.16 -3.67 22.76
CA GLY A 546 -40.27 -2.21 22.76
C GLY A 546 -39.14 -1.46 22.05
N GLU A 547 -39.38 -0.42 21.27
CA GLU A 547 -40.62 0.26 20.86
C GLU A 547 -40.26 1.13 19.65
N SER A 548 -41.21 1.23 18.73
CA SER A 548 -41.17 2.04 17.52
C SER A 548 -41.53 3.50 17.83
N GLU A 549 -40.77 4.46 17.29
CA GLU A 549 -41.34 5.75 16.88
C GLU A 549 -40.89 6.07 15.46
N ILE A 550 -41.88 6.07 14.57
CA ILE A 550 -41.85 6.52 13.19
C ILE A 550 -42.30 7.98 13.23
N SER A 551 -41.50 8.90 12.70
CA SER A 551 -41.97 10.23 12.33
C SER A 551 -41.84 10.41 10.81
N GLU A 552 -43.00 10.45 10.16
CA GLU A 552 -43.20 10.91 8.80
C GLU A 552 -42.75 12.37 8.69
N ALA A 553 -41.99 12.70 7.64
CA ALA A 553 -41.77 14.07 7.22
C ALA A 553 -42.18 14.23 5.75
N THR A 554 -43.10 15.15 5.58
CA THR A 554 -43.91 15.50 4.44
C THR A 554 -43.10 16.09 3.28
N LEU A 555 -43.57 15.80 2.06
CA LEU A 555 -43.23 16.50 0.82
C LEU A 555 -43.40 18.02 0.94
N GLY A 556 -42.39 18.76 0.48
CA GLY A 556 -42.38 20.20 0.25
C GLY A 556 -41.20 20.57 -0.64
#